data_AF-G0GFU7-F1
#
_entry.id   AF-G0GFU7-F1
#
_cell.length_a   1.000
_cell.length_b   1.000
_cell.length_c   1.000
_cell.angle_alpha   90.00
_cell.angle_beta   90.00
_cell.angle_gamma   90.00
#
_symmetry.space_group_name_H-M   'P 1'
#
loop_
_entity.id
_entity.type
_entity.pdbx_description
1 polymer ?
#
loop_
_entity_poly.entity_id
_entity_poly.type
_entity_poly.pdbx_seq_one_letter_code
_entity_poly.pdbx_strand_id
1 'polypeptide(L)'
;MRDAGHPERSSAPVFGGKGLVWEGEVEGKSLWEETRLETCSIHVLPWHEGPGITEPGDIPPTPEDTEHPALRLYLAARLHIPPASLFPDHTVVVAALLVSPEGNILLGKRKRGPHAGLWEFPGGKALPQETAREALSRELEEELHLRLPDHLFRFFYVYEYVQERLLLVSYLAPLLHLPGHLEDHQEITLVPPGDAQALSILPGDREILSTLLWTMERGWSIRWKDDAGGRT
;
A
#
# COMPACT_ATOMS: atom_id res chain seq x y z
N MET A 1 -45.90 -9.73 26.74
CA MET A 1 -44.60 -10.19 26.20
C MET A 1 -44.44 -9.52 24.84
N ARG A 2 -43.56 -8.50 24.73
CA ARG A 2 -43.25 -7.84 23.45
C ARG A 2 -41.87 -8.34 23.04
N ASP A 3 -41.80 -8.95 21.87
CA ASP A 3 -40.55 -9.35 21.22
C ASP A 3 -39.72 -8.10 20.90
N ALA A 4 -38.47 -8.10 21.35
CA ALA A 4 -37.48 -7.11 20.98
C ALA A 4 -36.82 -7.58 19.67
N GLY A 5 -37.20 -6.93 18.57
CA GLY A 5 -36.55 -7.11 17.28
C GLY A 5 -35.05 -6.83 17.39
N HIS A 6 -34.25 -7.81 16.98
CA HIS A 6 -32.82 -7.61 16.75
C HIS A 6 -32.65 -6.63 15.57
N PRO A 7 -31.78 -5.62 15.65
CA PRO A 7 -31.47 -4.80 14.50
C PRO A 7 -30.77 -5.68 13.46
N GLU A 8 -31.32 -5.69 12.24
CA GLU A 8 -30.72 -6.34 11.08
C GLU A 8 -29.27 -5.88 10.93
N ARG A 9 -28.35 -6.85 10.92
CA ARG A 9 -26.97 -6.61 10.51
C ARG A 9 -27.01 -6.08 9.09
N SER A 10 -26.74 -4.79 8.93
CA SER A 10 -26.46 -4.19 7.62
C SER A 10 -25.34 -5.00 6.99
N SER A 11 -25.68 -5.78 5.97
CA SER A 11 -24.70 -6.52 5.19
C SER A 11 -23.81 -5.50 4.50
N ALA A 12 -22.55 -5.42 4.91
CA ALA A 12 -21.54 -4.68 4.16
C ALA A 12 -21.63 -5.09 2.68
N PRO A 13 -21.58 -4.13 1.73
CA PRO A 13 -21.66 -4.45 0.31
C PRO A 13 -20.56 -5.45 -0.05
N VAL A 14 -20.96 -6.63 -0.55
CA VAL A 14 -20.05 -7.59 -1.15
C VAL A 14 -19.61 -6.98 -2.49
N PHE A 15 -18.44 -6.36 -2.51
CA PHE A 15 -17.82 -5.87 -3.73
C PHE A 15 -17.34 -7.09 -4.53
N GLY A 16 -18.20 -7.58 -5.44
CA GLY A 16 -17.83 -8.59 -6.42
C GLY A 16 -16.72 -8.05 -7.33
N GLY A 17 -15.56 -8.72 -7.32
CA GLY A 17 -14.45 -8.70 -8.30
C GLY A 17 -13.85 -7.36 -8.79
N LYS A 18 -14.33 -6.21 -8.34
CA LYS A 18 -13.76 -4.89 -8.66
C LYS A 18 -12.35 -4.74 -8.09
N GLY A 19 -11.38 -4.45 -8.96
CA GLY A 19 -9.97 -4.39 -8.61
C GLY A 19 -9.30 -3.08 -9.03
N LEU A 20 -8.24 -2.72 -8.31
CA LEU A 20 -7.34 -1.65 -8.69
C LEU A 20 -6.29 -2.19 -9.67
N VAL A 21 -6.12 -1.51 -10.79
CA VAL A 21 -5.06 -1.77 -11.77
C VAL A 21 -4.08 -0.61 -11.73
N TRP A 22 -2.79 -0.94 -11.66
CA TRP A 22 -1.70 0.02 -11.74
C TRP A 22 -0.82 -0.38 -12.91
N GLU A 23 -0.77 0.46 -13.93
CA GLU A 23 -0.11 0.15 -15.20
C GLU A 23 0.62 1.38 -15.75
N GLY A 24 1.73 1.13 -16.44
CA GLY A 24 2.55 2.15 -17.10
C GLY A 24 3.64 1.48 -17.93
N GLU A 25 4.16 2.20 -18.92
CA GLU A 25 5.29 1.76 -19.75
C GLU A 25 6.48 2.67 -19.51
N VAL A 26 7.65 2.09 -19.22
CA VAL A 26 8.94 2.80 -19.16
C VAL A 26 9.83 2.19 -20.23
N GLU A 27 10.57 3.02 -20.97
CA GLU A 27 11.33 2.75 -22.21
C GLU A 27 12.26 1.50 -22.19
N GLY A 28 11.71 0.30 -22.10
CA GLY A 28 12.43 -0.98 -22.17
C GLY A 28 13.38 -1.28 -21.01
N LYS A 29 13.40 -0.46 -19.96
CA LYS A 29 14.25 -0.65 -18.78
C LYS A 29 13.42 -1.01 -17.57
N SER A 30 13.91 -1.94 -16.76
CA SER A 30 13.27 -2.26 -15.50
C SER A 30 13.43 -1.10 -14.52
N LEU A 31 12.47 -0.92 -13.61
CA LEU A 31 12.50 0.14 -12.59
C LEU A 31 13.79 0.11 -11.73
N TRP A 32 14.46 -1.06 -11.69
CA TRP A 32 15.78 -1.30 -11.09
C TRP A 32 16.94 -0.57 -11.79
N GLU A 33 16.90 -0.41 -13.11
CA GLU A 33 18.06 0.06 -13.89
C GLU A 33 18.19 1.58 -13.95
N GLU A 34 17.09 2.31 -13.75
CA GLU A 34 17.09 3.78 -13.75
C GLU A 34 17.32 4.41 -12.36
N THR A 35 17.10 3.66 -11.27
CA THR A 35 17.28 4.13 -9.89
C THR A 35 18.74 3.92 -9.41
N ARG A 36 19.71 4.61 -10.03
CA ARG A 36 21.03 4.84 -9.39
C ARG A 36 20.97 6.09 -8.52
N LEU A 37 20.39 5.95 -7.33
CA LEU A 37 20.58 6.86 -6.21
C LEU A 37 20.99 5.98 -5.03
N GLU A 38 22.09 6.31 -4.35
CA GLU A 38 22.81 5.45 -3.40
C GLU A 38 22.02 4.99 -2.15
N THR A 39 20.69 5.24 -2.09
CA THR A 39 19.76 4.77 -1.05
C THR A 39 18.30 4.70 -1.53
N CYS A 40 17.98 4.04 -2.65
CA CYS A 40 16.56 3.78 -3.00
C CYS A 40 16.38 2.66 -4.04
N SER A 41 15.56 1.64 -3.75
CA SER A 41 15.17 0.59 -4.72
C SER A 41 13.65 0.43 -4.78
N ILE A 42 13.06 0.52 -5.97
CA ILE A 42 11.60 0.48 -6.21
C ILE A 42 11.22 -0.79 -6.99
N HIS A 43 10.20 -1.54 -6.56
CA HIS A 43 9.56 -2.59 -7.37
C HIS A 43 8.06 -2.42 -7.50
N VAL A 44 7.62 -2.24 -8.75
CA VAL A 44 6.27 -2.48 -9.20
C VAL A 44 6.27 -3.79 -9.99
N LEU A 45 5.51 -4.79 -9.55
CA LEU A 45 5.26 -5.99 -10.37
C LEU A 45 4.09 -5.76 -11.35
N PRO A 46 4.15 -6.29 -12.57
CA PRO A 46 3.00 -6.35 -13.46
C PRO A 46 2.05 -7.52 -13.13
N TRP A 47 0.79 -7.32 -13.51
CA TRP A 47 -0.28 -8.33 -13.58
C TRP A 47 -0.08 -9.24 -14.80
N HIS A 48 -0.38 -10.55 -14.67
CA HIS A 48 -0.94 -11.34 -15.77
C HIS A 48 -1.98 -12.34 -15.26
N GLU A 49 -3.22 -12.18 -15.73
CA GLU A 49 -4.19 -13.27 -15.90
C GLU A 49 -4.74 -13.15 -17.33
N GLY A 50 -4.19 -14.01 -18.18
CA GLY A 50 -4.55 -14.24 -19.57
C GLY A 50 -3.73 -15.44 -20.04
N PRO A 51 -4.29 -16.41 -20.78
CA PRO A 51 -3.57 -17.61 -21.14
C PRO A 51 -2.52 -17.26 -22.21
N GLY A 52 -1.26 -17.23 -21.78
CA GLY A 52 -0.09 -17.17 -22.65
C GLY A 52 0.47 -15.77 -22.89
N ILE A 53 1.15 -15.19 -21.89
CA ILE A 53 2.25 -14.23 -22.07
C ILE A 53 3.25 -14.46 -20.93
N THR A 54 4.54 -14.57 -21.26
CA THR A 54 5.69 -14.82 -20.38
C THR A 54 5.96 -13.66 -19.42
N GLU A 55 6.35 -13.98 -18.19
CA GLU A 55 6.78 -13.04 -17.15
C GLU A 55 7.80 -12.03 -17.70
N PRO A 56 7.74 -10.74 -17.33
CA PRO A 56 8.84 -9.82 -17.61
C PRO A 56 10.06 -10.23 -16.78
N GLY A 57 10.96 -10.97 -17.45
CA GLY A 57 12.36 -11.18 -17.09
C GLY A 57 12.60 -12.30 -16.09
N ASP A 58 12.91 -13.50 -16.59
CA ASP A 58 13.63 -14.58 -15.91
C ASP A 58 15.06 -14.17 -15.52
N ILE A 59 15.25 -13.02 -14.87
CA ILE A 59 16.52 -12.64 -14.27
C ILE A 59 16.37 -12.94 -12.77
N PRO A 60 16.83 -14.11 -12.29
CA PRO A 60 16.86 -14.36 -10.86
C PRO A 60 17.73 -13.29 -10.21
N PRO A 61 17.30 -12.72 -9.06
CA PRO A 61 18.09 -11.71 -8.36
C PRO A 61 19.49 -12.25 -8.07
N THR A 62 20.50 -11.41 -8.24
CA THR A 62 21.87 -11.80 -7.90
C THR A 62 22.01 -11.95 -6.39
N PRO A 63 23.02 -12.70 -5.89
CA PRO A 63 23.27 -12.79 -4.45
C PRO A 63 23.41 -11.43 -3.74
N GLU A 64 23.97 -10.42 -4.41
CA GLU A 64 24.04 -9.05 -3.89
C GLU A 64 22.65 -8.38 -3.84
N ASP A 65 21.78 -8.60 -4.84
CA ASP A 65 20.39 -8.11 -4.80
C ASP A 65 19.60 -8.75 -3.66
N THR A 66 19.89 -10.00 -3.31
CA THR A 66 19.24 -10.71 -2.19
C THR A 66 19.62 -10.20 -0.80
N GLU A 67 20.64 -9.35 -0.68
CA GLU A 67 20.93 -8.64 0.58
C GLU A 67 20.07 -7.38 0.74
N HIS A 68 19.52 -6.83 -0.35
CA HIS A 68 18.77 -5.58 -0.30
C HIS A 68 17.45 -5.74 0.48
N PRO A 69 17.18 -4.91 1.51
CA PRO A 69 16.00 -5.05 2.37
C PRO A 69 14.67 -5.06 1.63
N ALA A 70 14.52 -4.19 0.62
CA ALA A 70 13.33 -4.15 -0.23
C ALA A 70 13.03 -5.48 -0.94
N LEU A 71 14.04 -6.13 -1.55
CA LEU A 71 13.84 -7.41 -2.24
C LEU A 71 13.47 -8.51 -1.25
N ARG A 72 14.16 -8.56 -0.11
CA ARG A 72 13.87 -9.52 0.95
C ARG A 72 12.46 -9.35 1.50
N LEU A 73 11.98 -8.13 1.73
CA LEU A 73 10.62 -7.85 2.17
C LEU A 73 9.57 -8.17 1.09
N TYR A 74 9.86 -7.88 -0.17
CA TYR A 74 9.01 -8.26 -1.28
C TYR A 74 8.86 -9.79 -1.36
N LEU A 75 9.97 -10.54 -1.29
CA LEU A 75 9.94 -12.00 -1.25
C LEU A 75 9.24 -12.51 0.00
N ALA A 76 9.42 -11.86 1.15
CA ALA A 76 8.69 -12.16 2.38
C ALA A 76 7.17 -12.04 2.19
N ALA A 77 6.71 -10.95 1.56
CA ALA A 77 5.31 -10.73 1.27
C ALA A 77 4.74 -11.76 0.28
N ARG A 78 5.56 -12.26 -0.66
CA ARG A 78 5.17 -13.33 -1.60
C ARG A 78 5.13 -14.70 -0.92
N LEU A 79 6.07 -14.97 -0.02
CA LEU A 79 6.23 -16.24 0.69
C LEU A 79 5.49 -16.28 2.03
N HIS A 80 4.74 -15.23 2.38
CA HIS A 80 4.01 -15.10 3.65
C HIS A 80 4.92 -15.25 4.88
N ILE A 81 6.11 -14.64 4.82
CA ILE A 81 7.09 -14.64 5.91
C ILE A 81 6.92 -13.34 6.72
N PRO A 82 6.82 -13.42 8.06
CA PRO A 82 6.83 -12.25 8.92
C PRO A 82 8.11 -11.42 8.73
N PRO A 83 8.03 -10.10 8.51
CA PRO A 83 9.20 -9.24 8.36
C PRO A 83 10.20 -9.34 9.51
N ALA A 84 9.71 -9.50 10.74
CA ALA A 84 10.54 -9.65 11.94
C ALA A 84 11.43 -10.91 11.91
N SER A 85 11.08 -11.92 11.12
CA SER A 85 11.93 -13.11 10.92
C SER A 85 13.13 -12.84 10.02
N LEU A 86 13.04 -11.86 9.14
CA LEU A 86 14.12 -11.47 8.22
C LEU A 86 14.95 -10.30 8.75
N PHE A 87 14.31 -9.43 9.53
CA PHE A 87 14.89 -8.20 10.09
C PHE A 87 14.62 -8.12 11.60
N PRO A 88 15.22 -9.01 12.42
CA PRO A 88 14.91 -9.10 13.85
C PRO A 88 15.28 -7.83 14.63
N ASP A 89 16.24 -7.05 14.12
CA ASP A 89 16.70 -5.81 14.74
C ASP A 89 16.00 -4.55 14.20
N HIS A 90 15.00 -4.70 13.32
CA HIS A 90 14.30 -3.57 12.71
C HIS A 90 12.87 -3.44 13.23
N THR A 91 12.42 -2.19 13.35
CA THR A 91 10.99 -1.90 13.44
C THR A 91 10.42 -1.89 12.03
N VAL A 92 9.34 -2.64 11.82
CA VAL A 92 8.63 -2.64 10.54
C VAL A 92 7.32 -1.89 10.71
N VAL A 93 7.13 -0.86 9.90
CA VAL A 93 5.90 -0.05 9.83
C VAL A 93 5.28 -0.31 8.47
N VAL A 94 3.97 -0.53 8.44
CA VAL A 94 3.19 -0.74 7.22
C VAL A 94 2.30 0.45 6.94
N ALA A 95 2.11 0.80 5.67
CA ALA A 95 1.27 1.91 5.25
C ALA A 95 0.41 1.55 4.02
N ALA A 96 -0.84 2.01 3.98
CA ALA A 96 -1.77 1.80 2.88
C ALA A 96 -1.98 3.09 2.08
N LEU A 97 -1.62 3.06 0.80
CA LEU A 97 -2.10 4.01 -0.19
C LEU A 97 -3.49 3.54 -0.64
N LEU A 98 -4.52 3.97 0.08
CA LEU A 98 -5.91 3.67 -0.27
C LEU A 98 -6.41 4.65 -1.34
N VAL A 99 -6.82 4.12 -2.48
CA VAL A 99 -7.14 4.92 -3.68
C VAL A 99 -8.63 4.84 -4.00
N SER A 100 -9.31 5.98 -4.15
CA SER A 100 -10.72 6.03 -4.54
C SER A 100 -10.92 5.78 -6.04
N PRO A 101 -12.16 5.50 -6.50
CA PRO A 101 -12.51 5.40 -7.93
C PRO A 101 -12.03 6.57 -8.80
N GLU A 102 -11.99 7.75 -8.21
CA GLU A 102 -11.58 9.01 -8.86
C GLU A 102 -10.05 9.20 -8.89
N GLY A 103 -9.27 8.24 -8.34
CA GLY A 103 -7.81 8.32 -8.27
C GLY A 103 -7.28 9.17 -7.11
N ASN A 104 -8.14 9.57 -6.18
CA ASN A 104 -7.72 10.29 -4.97
C ASN A 104 -7.14 9.32 -3.94
N ILE A 105 -6.16 9.78 -3.15
CA ILE A 105 -5.59 9.02 -2.04
C ILE A 105 -6.22 9.43 -0.71
N LEU A 106 -6.44 8.46 0.17
CA LEU A 106 -6.88 8.69 1.54
C LEU A 106 -5.68 9.03 2.44
N LEU A 107 -5.77 10.15 3.14
CA LEU A 107 -4.85 10.50 4.22
C LEU A 107 -5.62 10.72 5.52
N GLY A 108 -5.04 10.27 6.62
CA GLY A 108 -5.51 10.54 7.98
C GLY A 108 -4.66 11.62 8.64
N LYS A 109 -5.28 12.51 9.41
CA LYS A 109 -4.55 13.52 10.19
C LYS A 109 -4.39 13.05 11.62
N ARG A 110 -3.16 12.91 12.08
CA ARG A 110 -2.81 12.40 13.41
C ARG A 110 -3.50 13.20 14.52
N LYS A 111 -4.25 12.53 15.38
CA LYS A 111 -4.99 13.14 16.48
C LYS A 111 -4.12 13.49 17.68
N ARG A 112 -3.11 12.67 17.97
CA ARG A 112 -2.31 12.72 19.22
C ARG A 112 -0.91 12.15 19.03
N GLY A 113 -0.09 12.30 20.07
CA GLY A 113 1.27 11.76 20.13
C GLY A 113 2.30 12.62 19.41
N PRO A 114 3.51 12.08 19.17
CA PRO A 114 4.48 12.76 18.32
C PRO A 114 3.87 12.99 16.94
N HIS A 115 4.17 14.16 16.36
CA HIS A 115 3.68 14.57 15.04
C HIS A 115 2.15 14.76 14.93
N ALA A 116 1.44 14.99 16.05
CA ALA A 116 0.03 15.36 16.01
C ALA A 116 -0.22 16.55 15.07
N GLY A 117 -1.31 16.48 14.30
CA GLY A 117 -1.66 17.48 13.28
C GLY A 117 -1.02 17.27 11.91
N LEU A 118 -0.02 16.40 11.77
CA LEU A 118 0.50 15.99 10.46
C LEU A 118 -0.43 14.94 9.81
N TRP A 119 -0.37 14.88 8.48
CA TRP A 119 -1.09 13.90 7.66
C TRP A 119 -0.23 12.67 7.39
N GLU A 120 -0.85 11.50 7.29
CA GLU A 120 -0.20 10.22 7.04
C GLU A 120 -1.10 9.27 6.25
N PHE A 121 -0.49 8.26 5.65
CA PHE A 121 -1.20 7.10 5.15
C PHE A 121 -1.62 6.20 6.33
N PRO A 122 -2.83 5.61 6.28
CA PRO A 122 -3.27 4.67 7.31
C PRO A 122 -2.34 3.47 7.44
N GLY A 123 -2.14 2.98 8.66
CA GLY A 123 -1.22 1.89 8.93
C GLY A 123 -0.50 2.04 10.27
N GLY A 124 0.45 1.15 10.52
CA GLY A 124 1.06 1.08 11.85
C GLY A 124 2.17 0.05 11.93
N LYS A 125 2.52 -0.35 13.15
CA LYS A 125 3.66 -1.25 13.38
C LYS A 125 3.24 -2.70 13.16
N ALA A 126 4.03 -3.45 12.41
CA ALA A 126 3.85 -4.89 12.31
C ALA A 126 4.25 -5.57 13.62
N LEU A 127 3.44 -6.54 14.06
CA LEU A 127 3.78 -7.38 15.21
C LEU A 127 4.73 -8.52 14.80
N PRO A 128 5.49 -9.12 15.73
CA PRO A 128 6.54 -10.09 15.38
C PRO A 128 6.10 -11.33 14.59
N GLN A 129 4.83 -11.73 14.69
CA GLN A 129 4.28 -12.92 14.03
C GLN A 129 3.39 -12.57 12.83
N GLU A 130 3.25 -11.29 12.50
CA GLU A 130 2.44 -10.84 11.38
C GLU A 130 3.30 -10.75 10.13
N THR A 131 2.75 -11.21 9.01
CA THR A 131 3.18 -10.73 7.69
C THR A 131 2.85 -9.23 7.57
N ALA A 132 3.55 -8.52 6.68
CA ALA A 132 3.27 -7.09 6.47
C ALA A 132 1.82 -6.85 5.98
N ARG A 133 1.22 -7.79 5.24
CA ARG A 133 -0.20 -7.70 4.85
C ARG A 133 -1.14 -7.91 6.03
N GLU A 134 -0.89 -8.91 6.88
CA GLU A 134 -1.70 -9.15 8.08
C GLU A 134 -1.66 -7.94 9.02
N ALA A 135 -0.46 -7.39 9.23
CA ALA A 135 -0.29 -6.15 10.00
C ALA A 135 -1.14 -5.02 9.39
N LEU A 136 -1.05 -4.81 8.07
CA LEU A 136 -1.79 -3.73 7.43
C LEU A 136 -3.30 -3.94 7.49
N SER A 137 -3.78 -5.17 7.29
CA SER A 137 -5.19 -5.54 7.43
C SER A 137 -5.71 -5.29 8.85
N ARG A 138 -4.91 -5.60 9.88
CA ARG A 138 -5.26 -5.30 11.28
C ARG A 138 -5.34 -3.79 11.51
N GLU A 139 -4.31 -3.04 11.12
CA GLU A 139 -4.27 -1.58 11.33
C GLU A 139 -5.43 -0.88 10.61
N LEU A 140 -5.76 -1.28 9.37
CA LEU A 140 -6.91 -0.72 8.65
C LEU A 140 -8.26 -1.02 9.32
N GLU A 141 -8.40 -2.20 9.92
CA GLU A 141 -9.60 -2.53 10.69
C GLU A 141 -9.64 -1.71 11.99
N GLU A 142 -8.53 -1.59 12.72
CA GLU A 142 -8.45 -0.88 14.00
C GLU A 142 -8.64 0.63 13.84
N GLU A 143 -7.98 1.25 12.86
CA GLU A 143 -7.99 2.70 12.68
C GLU A 143 -9.25 3.20 11.96
N LEU A 144 -9.72 2.44 10.96
CA LEU A 144 -10.69 2.91 9.97
C LEU A 144 -11.93 2.00 9.82
N HIS A 145 -12.00 0.86 10.51
CA HIS A 145 -13.00 -0.19 10.29
C HIS A 145 -13.09 -0.67 8.83
N LEU A 146 -11.94 -0.74 8.15
CA LEU A 146 -11.84 -1.17 6.76
C LEU A 146 -11.28 -2.59 6.66
N ARG A 147 -12.08 -3.50 6.08
CA ARG A 147 -11.66 -4.87 5.75
C ARG A 147 -11.46 -5.01 4.26
N LEU A 148 -10.25 -5.41 3.87
CA LEU A 148 -9.89 -5.72 2.49
C LEU A 148 -9.40 -7.17 2.39
N PRO A 149 -9.84 -7.93 1.38
CA PRO A 149 -9.21 -9.21 1.07
C PRO A 149 -7.72 -9.06 0.72
N ASP A 150 -6.89 -10.01 1.18
CA ASP A 150 -5.43 -9.97 1.00
C ASP A 150 -4.97 -9.76 -0.45
N HIS A 151 -5.70 -10.35 -1.39
CA HIS A 151 -5.41 -10.26 -2.82
C HIS A 151 -5.67 -8.87 -3.42
N LEU A 152 -6.16 -7.89 -2.66
CA LEU A 152 -6.29 -6.50 -3.09
C LEU A 152 -5.09 -5.63 -2.72
N PHE A 153 -4.23 -6.08 -1.81
CA PHE A 153 -3.00 -5.37 -1.48
C PHE A 153 -1.92 -5.62 -2.52
N ARG A 154 -1.37 -4.55 -3.09
CA ARG A 154 -0.22 -4.60 -3.99
C ARG A 154 0.97 -3.99 -3.28
N PHE A 155 2.05 -4.75 -3.14
CA PHE A 155 3.31 -4.21 -2.61
C PHE A 155 3.74 -3.05 -3.50
N PHE A 156 4.07 -1.90 -2.92
CA PHE A 156 4.35 -0.69 -3.65
C PHE A 156 5.81 -0.24 -3.45
N TYR A 157 6.18 0.08 -2.21
CA TYR A 157 7.47 0.70 -1.94
C TYR A 157 7.96 0.41 -0.51
N VAL A 158 9.28 0.31 -0.33
CA VAL A 158 9.92 0.23 0.98
C VAL A 158 10.91 1.37 1.13
N TYR A 159 10.74 2.14 2.20
CA TYR A 159 11.73 3.11 2.64
C TYR A 159 12.47 2.60 3.87
N GLU A 160 13.79 2.72 3.90
CA GLU A 160 14.62 2.35 5.03
C GLU A 160 15.21 3.57 5.73
N TYR A 161 14.87 3.71 7.00
CA TYR A 161 15.54 4.60 7.94
C TYR A 161 16.69 3.84 8.58
N VAL A 162 17.87 3.90 7.95
CA VAL A 162 19.05 3.12 8.34
C VAL A 162 19.48 3.39 9.79
N GLN A 163 19.42 4.65 10.24
CA GLN A 163 19.87 5.02 11.59
C GLN A 163 18.91 4.51 12.67
N GLU A 164 17.61 4.56 12.39
CA GLU A 164 16.52 4.15 13.27
C GLU A 164 16.22 2.65 13.17
N ARG A 165 16.84 1.94 12.21
CA ARG A 165 16.53 0.56 11.83
C ARG A 165 15.02 0.40 11.62
N LEU A 166 14.44 1.30 10.84
CA LEU A 166 13.00 1.27 10.56
C LEU A 166 12.78 1.02 9.07
N LEU A 167 11.94 0.02 8.78
CA LEU A 167 11.49 -0.30 7.42
C LEU A 167 10.03 0.13 7.30
N LEU A 168 9.76 1.09 6.42
CA LEU A 168 8.41 1.55 6.08
C LEU A 168 7.97 0.83 4.81
N VAL A 169 7.07 -0.14 4.94
CA VAL A 169 6.57 -1.01 3.87
C VAL A 169 5.19 -0.54 3.44
N SER A 170 5.05 -0.14 2.19
CA SER A 170 3.80 0.44 1.69
C SER A 170 3.11 -0.46 0.68
N TYR A 171 1.79 -0.44 0.72
CA TYR A 171 0.93 -1.16 -0.20
C TYR A 171 -0.08 -0.23 -0.85
N LEU A 172 -0.32 -0.42 -2.14
CA LEU A 172 -1.43 0.17 -2.87
C LEU A 172 -2.66 -0.72 -2.74
N ALA A 173 -3.82 -0.15 -2.42
CA ALA A 173 -5.08 -0.89 -2.34
C ALA A 173 -6.30 0.00 -2.69
N PRO A 174 -7.40 -0.60 -3.15
CA PRO A 174 -8.63 0.14 -3.43
C PRO A 174 -9.29 0.62 -2.13
N LEU A 175 -9.76 1.87 -2.13
CA LEU A 175 -10.69 2.37 -1.12
C LEU A 175 -12.11 1.98 -1.51
N LEU A 176 -12.67 0.99 -0.81
CA LEU A 176 -14.02 0.47 -1.12
C LEU A 176 -15.15 1.38 -0.63
N HIS A 177 -14.92 2.09 0.48
CA HIS A 177 -15.83 3.07 1.06
C HIS A 177 -15.05 3.98 2.00
N LEU A 178 -15.60 5.17 2.28
CA LEU A 178 -15.01 6.06 3.27
C LEU A 178 -15.09 5.42 4.68
N PRO A 179 -14.04 5.54 5.50
CA PRO A 179 -14.08 5.13 6.90
C PRO A 179 -15.27 5.75 7.64
N GLY A 180 -16.02 4.90 8.34
CA GLY A 180 -17.16 5.34 9.16
C GLY A 180 -16.76 5.73 10.59
N HIS A 181 -15.52 5.47 10.98
CA HIS A 181 -15.00 5.66 12.32
C HIS A 181 -13.50 5.99 12.26
N LEU A 182 -13.02 6.85 13.16
CA LEU A 182 -11.63 7.28 13.24
C LEU A 182 -11.16 7.15 14.70
N GLU A 183 -10.28 6.19 14.98
CA GLU A 183 -9.70 6.04 16.32
C GLU A 183 -8.53 7.02 16.53
N ASP A 184 -7.50 6.91 15.69
CA ASP A 184 -6.23 7.61 15.84
C ASP A 184 -6.09 8.86 14.95
N HIS A 185 -7.05 9.08 14.04
CA HIS A 185 -7.13 10.28 13.22
C HIS A 185 -8.20 11.25 13.74
N GLN A 186 -7.92 12.55 13.64
CA GLN A 186 -8.90 13.59 13.96
C GLN A 186 -9.80 13.94 12.76
N GLU A 187 -9.27 13.76 11.55
CA GLU A 187 -9.97 13.93 10.29
C GLU A 187 -9.28 13.07 9.22
N ILE A 188 -10.03 12.74 8.16
CA ILE A 188 -9.52 12.12 6.95
C ILE A 188 -9.80 13.03 5.75
N THR A 189 -9.01 12.90 4.71
CA THR A 189 -9.25 13.59 3.44
C THR A 189 -8.98 12.67 2.26
N LEU A 190 -9.76 12.84 1.20
CA LEU A 190 -9.44 12.34 -0.13
C LEU A 190 -8.87 13.49 -0.94
N VAL A 191 -7.71 13.26 -1.55
CA VAL A 191 -6.95 14.32 -2.21
C VAL A 191 -6.25 13.74 -3.44
N PRO A 192 -6.22 14.46 -4.58
CA PRO A 192 -5.40 14.06 -5.71
C PRO A 192 -3.93 13.93 -5.29
N PRO A 193 -3.17 12.92 -5.74
CA PRO A 193 -1.76 12.76 -5.35
C PRO A 193 -0.91 14.02 -5.54
N GLY A 194 -1.13 14.76 -6.63
CA GLY A 194 -0.42 16.01 -6.89
C GLY A 194 -0.66 17.09 -5.84
N ASP A 195 -1.89 17.20 -5.35
CA ASP A 195 -2.33 18.21 -4.38
C ASP A 195 -1.91 17.86 -2.95
N ALA A 196 -1.72 16.56 -2.66
CA ALA A 196 -1.28 16.09 -1.35
C ALA A 196 0.09 16.67 -0.93
N GLN A 197 0.92 17.08 -1.89
CA GLN A 197 2.21 17.74 -1.63
C GLN A 197 2.10 19.04 -0.82
N ALA A 198 0.96 19.74 -0.93
CA ALA A 198 0.69 20.96 -0.17
C ALA A 198 0.34 20.69 1.30
N LEU A 199 0.05 19.44 1.67
CA LEU A 199 -0.26 19.06 3.04
C LEU A 199 1.02 18.87 3.87
N SER A 200 0.91 19.13 5.17
CA SER A 200 1.97 18.83 6.14
C SER A 200 1.99 17.32 6.44
N ILE A 201 2.55 16.56 5.51
CA ILE A 201 2.67 15.09 5.56
C ILE A 201 3.92 14.68 6.36
N LEU A 202 3.82 13.56 7.09
CA LEU A 202 4.94 12.91 7.77
C LEU A 202 6.12 12.67 6.81
N PRO A 203 7.39 12.73 7.30
CA PRO A 203 8.55 12.52 6.43
C PRO A 203 8.54 11.20 5.66
N GLY A 204 8.18 10.08 6.28
CA GLY A 204 8.17 8.77 5.60
C GLY A 204 7.07 8.64 4.56
N ASP A 205 5.90 9.17 4.89
CA ASP A 205 4.76 9.26 3.99
C ASP A 205 5.03 10.19 2.80
N ARG A 206 5.88 11.20 2.98
CA ARG A 206 6.34 12.05 1.87
C ARG A 206 7.17 11.26 0.86
N GLU A 207 8.02 10.34 1.32
CA GLU A 207 8.81 9.47 0.43
C GLU A 207 7.91 8.53 -0.39
N ILE A 208 6.88 7.98 0.25
CA ILE A 208 5.84 7.20 -0.42
C ILE A 208 5.13 8.05 -1.48
N LEU A 209 4.69 9.26 -1.13
CA LEU A 209 4.00 10.17 -2.04
C LEU A 209 4.89 10.60 -3.22
N SER A 210 6.15 10.95 -2.95
CA SER A 210 7.12 11.30 -3.99
C SER A 210 7.36 10.15 -4.95
N THR A 211 7.43 8.91 -4.45
CA THR A 211 7.54 7.71 -5.28
C THR A 211 6.29 7.50 -6.15
N LEU A 212 5.09 7.73 -5.59
CA LEU A 212 3.85 7.67 -6.36
C LEU A 212 3.82 8.74 -7.48
N LEU A 213 4.22 9.97 -7.20
CA LEU A 213 4.25 11.03 -8.20
C LEU A 213 5.28 10.76 -9.30
N TRP A 214 6.48 10.33 -8.91
CA TRP A 214 7.57 9.99 -9.83
C TRP A 214 7.18 8.89 -10.82
N THR A 215 6.42 7.89 -10.35
CA THR A 215 5.88 6.82 -11.21
C THR A 215 4.79 7.37 -12.14
N MET A 216 3.87 8.21 -11.64
CA MET A 216 2.83 8.83 -12.47
C MET A 216 3.38 9.71 -13.59
N GLU A 217 4.44 10.49 -13.32
CA GLU A 217 5.14 11.30 -14.32
C GLU A 217 5.74 10.47 -15.47
N ARG A 218 5.97 9.18 -15.22
CA ARG A 218 6.50 8.20 -16.20
C ARG A 218 5.41 7.37 -16.86
N GLY A 219 4.19 7.89 -16.89
CA GLY A 219 3.07 7.27 -17.58
C GLY A 219 2.38 6.16 -16.80
N TRP A 220 2.73 5.96 -15.52
CA TRP A 220 1.95 5.06 -14.67
C TRP A 220 0.62 5.70 -14.26
N SER A 221 -0.44 4.91 -14.27
CA SER A 221 -1.78 5.37 -13.90
C SER A 221 -2.52 4.33 -13.07
N ILE A 222 -3.26 4.81 -12.07
CA ILE A 222 -4.16 3.98 -11.26
C ILE A 222 -5.51 3.99 -11.97
N ARG A 223 -6.01 2.81 -12.29
CA ARG A 223 -7.32 2.62 -12.93
C ARG A 223 -8.14 1.63 -12.13
N TRP A 224 -9.42 1.89 -12.05
CA TRP A 224 -10.37 0.91 -11.54
C TRP A 224 -10.83 0.03 -12.69
N LYS A 225 -10.74 -1.29 -12.50
CA LYS A 225 -11.24 -2.26 -13.46
C LYS A 225 -12.50 -2.88 -12.89
N ASP A 226 -13.61 -2.64 -13.58
CA ASP A 226 -14.84 -3.41 -13.39
C ASP A 226 -14.69 -4.79 -14.08
N ASP A 227 -15.30 -5.83 -13.52
CA ASP A 227 -15.35 -7.18 -14.12
C ASP A 227 -16.06 -7.22 -15.48
N ALA A 228 -16.78 -6.16 -15.84
CA ALA A 228 -17.41 -6.04 -17.14
C ALA A 228 -16.33 -5.72 -18.19
N GLY A 229 -15.80 -6.75 -18.82
CA GLY A 229 -15.10 -6.66 -20.11
C GLY A 229 -16.01 -6.12 -21.21
N GLY A 230 -16.41 -4.86 -21.10
CA GLY A 230 -17.12 -4.11 -22.11
C GLY A 230 -16.14 -3.26 -22.89
N ARG A 231 -15.74 -3.73 -24.08
CA ARG A 231 -15.35 -2.80 -25.14
C ARG A 231 -16.51 -1.84 -25.36
N THR A 232 -16.24 -0.55 -25.22
CA THR A 232 -16.88 0.48 -26.04
C THR A 232 -15.80 1.39 -26.57
#